data_AF-A0A845WZN6-F1
#
_entry.id   AF-A0A845WZN6-F1
#
_cell.length_a   1.000
_cell.length_b   1.000
_cell.length_c   1.000
_cell.angle_alpha   90.00
_cell.angle_beta   90.00
_cell.angle_gamma   90.00
#
_symmetry.space_group_name_H-M   'P 1'
#
loop_
_entity.id
_entity.type
_entity.pdbx_description
1 polymer ?
#
loop_
_entity_poly.entity_id
_entity_poly.type
_entity_poly.pdbx_seq_one_letter_code
_entity_poly.pdbx_strand_id
1 'polypeptide(L)'
;MASPKAAHFVAVSDLDQAPESQEGILITVAGRGGNTARNRAEALDIITQMWENAAIPEHLFPDGISQANLQFVPPFENKNPMSDSSETTAPEIPPIVQGAQEIIQLTKLQIAAQEAAQEMNPYIPIIKAVLDRSRPLNEEEITLAKDKSYGKTIEKFGKAIASQEEFQSQCTGNGKLILNASEWQQQQLHPISDDSEE
;
A
#
# COMPACT_ATOMS: atom_id res chain seq x y z
N MET A 1 -2.78 29.08 13.40
CA MET A 1 -2.02 29.73 12.32
C MET A 1 -2.24 28.91 11.07
N ALA A 2 -2.80 29.48 10.00
CA ALA A 2 -3.00 28.76 8.75
C ALA A 2 -1.65 28.54 8.08
N SER A 3 -1.30 27.28 7.79
CA SER A 3 -0.09 26.96 7.04
C SER A 3 -0.07 27.75 5.72
N PRO A 4 1.11 28.29 5.31
CA PRO A 4 1.22 28.98 4.05
C PRO A 4 0.71 28.06 2.94
N LYS A 5 -0.14 28.59 2.05
CA LYS A 5 -0.62 27.80 0.91
C LYS A 5 0.62 27.36 0.12
N ALA A 6 0.69 26.09 -0.22
CA ALA A 6 1.74 25.53 -1.04
C ALA A 6 1.10 24.70 -2.15
N ALA A 7 1.76 24.63 -3.30
CA ALA A 7 1.42 23.68 -4.35
C ALA A 7 2.41 22.53 -4.27
N HIS A 8 1.91 21.30 -4.35
CA HIS A 8 2.75 20.12 -4.33
C HIS A 8 2.69 19.46 -5.70
N PHE A 9 3.83 18.98 -6.18
CA PHE A 9 3.96 18.25 -7.43
C PHE A 9 4.82 17.01 -7.21
N VAL A 10 4.59 15.94 -7.95
CA VAL A 10 5.48 14.78 -8.02
C VAL A 10 6.13 14.81 -9.39
N ALA A 11 7.46 14.86 -9.45
CA ALA A 11 8.23 14.60 -10.65
C ALA A 11 8.46 13.11 -10.81
N VAL A 12 7.80 12.49 -11.78
CA VAL A 12 7.93 11.08 -12.13
C VAL A 12 9.19 10.87 -12.95
N SER A 13 10.04 9.97 -12.48
CA SER A 13 11.39 9.66 -12.95
C SER A 13 11.39 9.17 -14.41
N ASP A 14 10.78 8.01 -14.66
CA ASP A 14 10.74 7.34 -15.96
C ASP A 14 9.29 7.13 -16.38
N LEU A 15 8.84 7.81 -17.42
CA LEU A 15 7.46 7.75 -17.91
C LEU A 15 7.20 6.52 -18.80
N ASP A 16 8.26 5.87 -19.29
CA ASP A 16 8.17 4.69 -20.15
C ASP A 16 8.11 3.39 -19.33
N GLN A 17 8.46 3.46 -18.04
CA GLN A 17 8.20 2.38 -17.09
C GLN A 17 6.72 2.23 -16.78
N ALA A 18 6.30 0.99 -16.52
CA ALA A 18 4.96 0.70 -16.05
C ALA A 18 4.69 1.46 -14.74
N PRO A 19 3.46 2.00 -14.52
CA PRO A 19 3.14 2.83 -13.36
C PRO A 19 3.56 2.22 -12.01
N GLU A 20 3.51 0.90 -11.88
CA GLU A 20 3.95 0.16 -10.68
C GLU A 20 5.47 0.21 -10.40
N SER A 21 6.29 0.55 -11.39
CA SER A 21 7.75 0.68 -11.28
C SER A 21 8.22 2.13 -11.31
N GLN A 22 7.31 3.08 -11.52
CA GLN A 22 7.64 4.49 -11.59
C GLN A 22 8.00 5.04 -10.20
N GLU A 23 9.18 5.62 -10.09
CA GLU A 23 9.58 6.40 -8.93
C GLU A 23 9.22 7.87 -9.13
N GLY A 24 9.08 8.63 -8.04
CA GLY A 24 8.75 10.04 -8.12
C GLY A 24 9.27 10.86 -6.95
N ILE A 25 9.61 12.12 -7.25
CA ILE A 25 10.19 13.07 -6.30
C ILE A 25 9.15 14.15 -5.98
N LEU A 26 8.81 14.32 -4.70
CA LEU A 26 7.87 15.34 -4.25
C LEU A 26 8.54 16.72 -4.23
N ILE A 27 7.94 17.66 -4.94
CA ILE A 27 8.36 19.06 -5.07
C ILE A 27 7.31 19.94 -4.41
N THR A 28 7.76 20.86 -3.56
CA THR A 28 6.87 21.84 -2.91
C THR A 28 7.19 23.23 -3.41
N VAL A 29 6.19 23.89 -3.98
CA VAL A 29 6.25 25.27 -4.46
C VAL A 29 5.52 26.18 -3.46
N ALA A 30 6.24 27.13 -2.87
CA ALA A 30 5.70 28.08 -1.91
C ALA A 30 4.88 29.17 -2.62
N GLY A 31 3.61 29.41 -2.25
CA GLY A 31 2.84 30.50 -2.86
C GLY A 31 1.32 30.38 -2.82
N ARG A 32 0.63 30.78 -3.90
CA ARG A 32 -0.80 30.47 -4.04
C ARG A 32 -0.90 29.02 -4.50
N GLY A 33 -1.30 28.12 -3.59
CA GLY A 33 -1.51 26.70 -3.90
C GLY A 33 -2.40 26.47 -5.12
N GLY A 34 -2.31 25.28 -5.73
CA GLY A 34 -3.06 24.92 -6.93
C GLY A 34 -2.18 24.59 -8.15
N ASN A 35 -2.77 23.89 -9.12
CA ASN A 35 -2.13 23.49 -10.36
C ASN A 35 -2.12 24.65 -11.38
N THR A 36 -1.30 25.66 -11.16
CA THR A 36 -1.17 26.79 -12.11
C THR A 36 0.03 26.60 -13.01
N ALA A 37 0.00 27.16 -14.23
CA ALA A 37 1.14 27.15 -15.15
C ALA A 37 2.41 27.75 -14.52
N ARG A 38 2.24 28.77 -13.68
CA ARG A 38 3.32 29.38 -12.90
C ARG A 38 3.93 28.39 -11.90
N ASN A 39 3.11 27.73 -11.08
CA ASN A 39 3.59 26.76 -10.09
C ASN A 39 4.19 25.52 -10.74
N ARG A 40 3.67 25.09 -11.90
CA ARG A 40 4.28 24.00 -12.69
C ARG A 40 5.65 24.38 -13.23
N ALA A 41 5.81 25.59 -13.75
CA ALA A 41 7.11 26.07 -14.22
C ALA A 41 8.12 26.18 -13.07
N GLU A 42 7.68 26.64 -11.90
CA GLU A 42 8.51 26.72 -10.70
C GLU A 42 8.88 25.33 -10.16
N ALA A 43 7.95 24.38 -10.17
CA ALA A 43 8.25 22.99 -9.81
C ALA A 43 9.26 22.36 -10.79
N LEU A 44 9.16 22.66 -12.09
CA LEU A 44 10.09 22.19 -13.10
C LEU A 44 11.50 22.75 -12.87
N ASP A 45 11.60 24.05 -12.56
CA ASP A 45 12.87 24.70 -12.26
C ASP A 45 13.54 24.08 -11.03
N ILE A 46 12.76 23.82 -9.96
CA ILE A 46 13.27 23.18 -8.74
C ILE A 46 13.86 21.80 -9.04
N ILE A 47 13.13 20.92 -9.73
CA ILE A 47 13.63 19.57 -10.01
C ILE A 47 14.79 19.57 -10.99
N THR A 48 14.81 20.51 -11.94
CA THR A 48 15.93 20.69 -12.87
C THR A 48 17.18 21.13 -12.11
N GLN A 49 17.07 22.08 -11.19
CA GLN A 49 18.19 22.49 -10.33
C GLN A 49 18.66 21.35 -9.40
N MET A 50 17.74 20.53 -8.88
CA MET A 50 18.12 19.37 -8.08
C MET A 50 18.90 18.33 -8.90
N TRP A 51 18.54 18.14 -10.17
CA TRP A 51 19.24 17.27 -11.12
C TRP A 51 20.61 17.82 -11.51
N GLU A 52 20.68 19.10 -11.88
CA GLU A 52 21.94 19.77 -12.26
C GLU A 52 22.95 19.85 -11.11
N ASN A 53 22.48 19.98 -9.87
CA ASN A 53 23.33 20.00 -8.67
C ASN A 53 23.63 18.60 -8.11
N ALA A 54 23.28 17.52 -8.83
CA ALA A 54 23.44 16.13 -8.40
C ALA A 54 22.78 15.81 -7.04
N ALA A 55 21.78 16.59 -6.62
CA ALA A 55 21.00 16.33 -5.41
C ALA A 55 20.01 15.15 -5.60
N ILE A 56 19.76 14.77 -6.85
CA ILE A 56 18.98 13.58 -7.22
C ILE A 56 19.78 12.76 -8.25
N PRO A 57 19.74 11.41 -8.19
CA PRO A 57 20.51 10.58 -9.09
C PRO A 57 20.17 10.81 -10.58
N GLU A 58 21.20 10.98 -11.43
CA GLU A 58 21.02 11.28 -12.85
C GLU A 58 20.22 10.22 -13.62
N HIS A 59 20.32 8.95 -13.20
CA HIS A 59 19.65 7.82 -13.84
C HIS A 59 18.13 7.79 -13.64
N LEU A 60 17.58 8.65 -12.76
CA LEU A 60 16.15 8.70 -12.52
C LEU A 60 15.40 9.31 -13.70
N PHE A 61 16.00 10.22 -14.46
CA PHE A 61 15.34 10.89 -15.59
C PHE A 61 16.08 10.58 -16.89
N PRO A 62 15.96 9.35 -17.44
CA PRO A 62 16.73 8.91 -18.60
C PRO A 62 16.48 9.78 -19.86
N ASP A 63 15.25 10.29 -20.02
CA ASP A 63 14.86 11.16 -21.14
C ASP A 63 14.92 12.66 -20.80
N GLY A 64 15.52 13.00 -19.66
CA GLY A 64 15.55 14.34 -19.13
C GLY A 64 14.24 14.77 -18.43
N ILE A 65 14.27 15.97 -17.86
CA ILE A 65 13.18 16.49 -17.04
C ILE A 65 12.30 17.43 -17.89
N SER A 66 11.01 17.13 -17.96
CA SER A 66 10.03 17.92 -18.68
C SER A 66 8.75 18.17 -17.88
N GLN A 67 7.84 19.00 -18.40
CA GLN A 67 6.53 19.21 -17.76
C GLN A 67 5.66 17.95 -17.71
N ALA A 68 5.90 16.98 -18.60
CA ALA A 68 5.19 15.70 -18.59
C ALA A 68 5.52 14.87 -17.35
N ASN A 69 6.72 15.06 -16.79
CA ASN A 69 7.14 14.41 -15.55
C ASN A 69 6.41 14.98 -14.33
N LEU A 70 5.79 16.16 -14.41
CA LEU A 70 5.15 16.82 -13.26
C LEU A 70 3.66 16.49 -13.12
N GLN A 71 3.34 15.78 -12.05
CA GLN A 71 1.97 15.52 -11.61
C GLN A 71 1.60 16.42 -10.43
N PHE A 72 0.46 17.12 -10.49
CA PHE A 72 0.04 17.99 -9.40
C PHE A 72 -0.66 17.20 -8.29
N VAL A 73 -0.30 17.47 -7.04
CA VAL A 73 -0.93 16.89 -5.86
C VAL A 73 -1.89 17.93 -5.26
N PRO A 74 -3.22 17.71 -5.36
CA PRO A 74 -4.18 18.65 -4.80
C PRO A 74 -4.07 18.70 -3.26
N PRO A 75 -4.21 19.88 -2.65
CA PRO A 75 -4.32 19.98 -1.21
C PRO A 75 -5.58 19.21 -0.77
N PHE A 76 -5.44 18.36 0.26
CA PHE A 76 -6.56 17.67 0.89
C PHE A 76 -7.51 18.68 1.53
N GLU A 77 -8.45 19.24 0.75
CA GLU A 77 -9.58 19.98 1.31
C GLU A 77 -10.66 18.96 1.68
N ASN A 78 -10.91 18.81 2.99
CA ASN A 78 -12.12 18.17 3.53
C ASN A 78 -13.35 18.86 2.93
N LYS A 79 -13.88 18.37 1.82
CA LYS A 79 -15.15 18.83 1.25
C LYS A 79 -16.23 17.79 1.46
N ASN A 80 -17.18 18.13 2.33
CA ASN A 80 -18.49 17.51 2.43
C ASN A 80 -19.14 17.40 1.04
N PRO A 81 -19.79 16.28 0.69
CA PRO A 81 -20.40 16.09 -0.62
C PRO A 81 -21.81 16.66 -0.62
N MET A 82 -22.05 17.74 -1.35
CA MET A 82 -23.39 18.01 -1.92
C MET A 82 -23.27 18.96 -3.12
N SER A 83 -23.88 18.52 -4.22
CA SER A 83 -24.03 19.18 -5.54
C SER A 83 -22.72 19.33 -6.35
N ASP A 84 -22.60 18.87 -7.58
CA ASP A 84 -23.57 18.80 -8.67
C ASP A 84 -23.36 17.59 -9.58
N SER A 85 -24.42 17.24 -10.28
CA SER A 85 -24.51 16.22 -11.31
C SER A 85 -23.55 16.45 -12.49
N SER A 86 -22.52 15.62 -12.58
CA SER A 86 -21.98 15.11 -13.85
C SER A 86 -21.39 13.74 -13.52
N GLU A 87 -21.66 12.73 -14.35
CA GLU A 87 -21.10 11.37 -14.29
C GLU A 87 -19.72 11.34 -13.62
N THR A 88 -19.71 11.15 -12.30
CA THR A 88 -18.50 11.31 -11.50
C THR A 88 -17.95 9.91 -11.33
N THR A 89 -16.97 9.56 -12.17
CA THR A 89 -15.99 8.54 -11.79
C THR A 89 -15.58 8.84 -10.36
N ALA A 90 -15.85 7.89 -9.45
CA ALA A 90 -15.56 8.04 -8.04
C ALA A 90 -14.14 8.61 -7.88
N PRO A 91 -13.93 9.59 -6.97
CA PRO A 91 -12.60 10.15 -6.77
C PRO A 91 -11.63 9.01 -6.50
N GLU A 92 -10.65 8.87 -7.39
CA GLU A 92 -9.66 7.81 -7.36
C GLU A 92 -8.90 7.91 -6.03
N ILE A 93 -9.05 6.88 -5.19
CA ILE A 93 -8.46 6.85 -3.86
C ILE A 93 -6.93 6.91 -4.05
N PRO A 94 -6.19 7.78 -3.33
CA PRO A 94 -4.75 7.86 -3.47
C PRO A 94 -4.10 6.49 -3.26
N PRO A 95 -3.08 6.09 -4.04
CA PRO A 95 -2.46 4.76 -3.95
C PRO A 95 -2.03 4.38 -2.52
N ILE A 96 -1.44 5.32 -1.77
CA ILE A 96 -1.06 5.08 -0.37
C ILE A 96 -2.27 4.82 0.54
N VAL A 97 -3.40 5.50 0.32
CA VAL A 97 -4.64 5.29 1.09
C VAL A 97 -5.27 3.96 0.71
N GLN A 98 -5.26 3.61 -0.58
CA GLN A 98 -5.68 2.30 -1.05
C GLN A 98 -4.83 1.19 -0.45
N GLY A 99 -3.50 1.35 -0.45
CA GLY A 99 -2.56 0.41 0.18
C GLY A 99 -2.80 0.24 1.68
N ALA A 100 -3.11 1.31 2.41
CA ALA A 100 -3.52 1.21 3.81
C ALA A 100 -4.80 0.38 3.99
N GLN A 101 -5.81 0.61 3.15
CA GLN A 101 -7.06 -0.15 3.19
C GLN A 101 -6.84 -1.63 2.89
N GLU A 102 -6.02 -1.94 1.87
CA GLU A 102 -5.63 -3.31 1.53
C GLU A 102 -4.93 -4.01 2.70
N ILE A 103 -3.92 -3.38 3.32
CA ILE A 103 -3.22 -3.95 4.49
C ILE A 103 -4.20 -4.22 5.63
N ILE A 104 -5.11 -3.29 5.92
CA ILE A 104 -6.11 -3.47 6.99
C ILE A 104 -6.97 -4.70 6.71
N GLN A 105 -7.43 -4.88 5.46
CA GLN A 105 -8.26 -6.04 5.10
C GLN A 105 -7.47 -7.34 5.10
N LEU A 106 -6.26 -7.36 4.53
CA LEU A 106 -5.35 -8.50 4.58
C LEU A 106 -5.06 -8.92 6.02
N THR A 107 -4.83 -7.96 6.91
CA THR A 107 -4.58 -8.22 8.34
C THR A 107 -5.80 -8.88 8.99
N LYS A 108 -7.02 -8.40 8.72
CA LYS A 108 -8.25 -9.02 9.23
C LYS A 108 -8.43 -10.45 8.72
N LEU A 109 -8.19 -10.68 7.43
CA LEU A 109 -8.28 -12.00 6.82
C LEU A 109 -7.23 -12.96 7.39
N GLN A 110 -6.01 -12.48 7.60
CA GLN A 110 -4.92 -13.24 8.21
C GLN A 110 -5.25 -13.66 9.65
N ILE A 111 -5.87 -12.77 10.45
CA ILE A 111 -6.35 -13.09 11.79
C ILE A 111 -7.43 -14.18 11.73
N ALA A 112 -8.43 -14.02 10.88
CA ALA A 112 -9.50 -15.00 10.72
C ALA A 112 -8.98 -16.39 10.29
N ALA A 113 -7.99 -16.44 9.39
CA ALA A 113 -7.32 -17.67 9.00
C ALA A 113 -6.56 -18.32 10.16
N GLN A 114 -5.88 -17.54 10.99
CA GLN A 114 -5.17 -18.04 12.18
C GLN A 114 -6.14 -18.59 13.23
N GLU A 115 -7.24 -17.90 13.50
CA GLU A 115 -8.28 -18.38 14.42
C GLU A 115 -8.89 -19.69 13.92
N ALA A 116 -9.22 -19.78 12.63
CA ALA A 116 -9.74 -21.00 12.03
C ALA A 116 -8.72 -22.15 12.07
N ALA A 117 -7.42 -21.87 11.90
CA ALA A 117 -6.36 -22.86 12.04
C ALA A 117 -6.26 -23.40 13.47
N GLN A 118 -6.36 -22.52 14.47
CA GLN A 118 -6.37 -22.91 15.89
C GLN A 118 -7.55 -23.82 16.22
N GLU A 119 -8.74 -23.51 15.70
CA GLU A 119 -9.92 -24.37 15.85
C GLU A 119 -9.73 -25.73 15.17
N MET A 120 -9.01 -25.78 14.04
CA MET A 120 -8.76 -27.02 13.29
C MET A 120 -7.69 -27.91 13.93
N ASN A 121 -6.83 -27.37 14.79
CA ASN A 121 -5.69 -28.09 15.37
C ASN A 121 -5.99 -29.51 15.89
N PRO A 122 -7.08 -29.76 16.65
CA PRO A 122 -7.40 -31.10 17.16
C PRO A 122 -7.66 -32.13 16.06
N TYR A 123 -8.06 -31.69 14.86
CA TYR A 123 -8.43 -32.54 13.75
C TYR A 123 -7.27 -32.86 12.80
N ILE A 124 -6.12 -32.19 12.95
CA ILE A 124 -4.94 -32.38 12.09
C ILE A 124 -4.48 -33.85 12.04
N PRO A 125 -4.37 -34.59 13.16
CA PRO A 125 -3.96 -36.00 13.11
C PRO A 125 -4.91 -36.88 12.29
N ILE A 126 -6.22 -36.60 12.37
CA ILE A 126 -7.27 -37.29 11.62
C ILE A 126 -7.10 -37.03 10.12
N ILE A 127 -6.95 -35.75 9.74
CA ILE A 127 -6.78 -35.34 8.35
C ILE A 127 -5.53 -36.00 7.75
N LYS A 128 -4.39 -35.98 8.46
CA LYS A 128 -3.15 -36.65 8.01
C LYS A 128 -3.34 -38.14 7.81
N ALA A 129 -3.94 -38.84 8.76
CA ALA A 129 -4.19 -40.28 8.64
C ALA A 129 -5.06 -40.62 7.42
N VAL A 130 -6.07 -39.79 7.11
CA VAL A 130 -6.96 -39.97 5.96
C VAL A 130 -6.24 -39.66 4.63
N LEU A 131 -5.50 -38.56 4.55
CA LEU A 131 -4.80 -38.15 3.32
C LEU A 131 -3.63 -39.09 2.99
N ASP A 132 -2.81 -39.41 3.98
CA ASP A 132 -1.61 -40.23 3.80
C ASP A 132 -1.94 -41.74 3.73
N ARG A 133 -3.16 -42.12 4.14
CA ARG A 133 -3.60 -43.52 4.29
C ARG A 133 -2.61 -44.37 5.10
N SER A 134 -1.91 -43.74 6.03
CA SER A 134 -0.79 -44.34 6.76
C SER A 134 -1.24 -45.34 7.82
N ARG A 135 -2.44 -45.14 8.39
CA ARG A 135 -3.05 -46.00 9.40
C ARG A 135 -4.57 -45.83 9.45
N PRO A 136 -5.33 -46.79 10.02
CA PRO A 136 -6.72 -46.55 10.39
C PRO A 136 -6.84 -45.49 11.50
N LEU A 137 -8.02 -44.88 11.60
CA LEU A 137 -8.38 -43.98 12.69
C LEU A 137 -8.62 -44.77 13.98
N ASN A 138 -8.21 -44.22 15.12
CA ASN A 138 -8.50 -44.80 16.42
C ASN A 138 -9.93 -44.42 16.91
N GLU A 139 -10.37 -44.98 18.04
CA GLU A 139 -11.74 -44.76 18.54
C GLU A 139 -12.04 -43.28 18.89
N GLU A 140 -11.07 -42.57 19.46
CA GLU A 140 -11.19 -41.15 19.80
C GLU A 140 -11.33 -40.29 18.53
N GLU A 141 -10.50 -40.58 17.52
CA GLU A 141 -10.52 -39.91 16.22
C GLU A 141 -11.81 -40.18 15.43
N ILE A 142 -12.32 -41.41 15.47
CA ILE A 142 -13.61 -41.76 14.87
C ILE A 142 -14.75 -40.98 15.55
N THR A 143 -14.67 -40.82 16.87
CA THR A 143 -15.67 -40.06 17.64
C THR A 143 -15.64 -38.58 17.26
N LEU A 144 -14.45 -37.98 17.21
CA LEU A 144 -14.26 -36.59 16.77
C LEU A 144 -14.71 -36.37 15.32
N ALA A 145 -14.37 -37.28 14.40
CA ALA A 145 -14.73 -37.16 12.99
C ALA A 145 -16.24 -37.28 12.72
N LYS A 146 -16.98 -37.92 13.63
CA LYS A 146 -18.45 -38.01 13.57
C LYS A 146 -19.15 -36.77 14.12
N ASP A 147 -18.44 -35.92 14.86
CA ASP A 147 -19.02 -34.69 15.39
C ASP A 147 -19.32 -33.70 14.26
N LYS A 148 -20.44 -32.98 14.37
CA LYS A 148 -20.86 -31.98 13.36
C LYS A 148 -19.85 -30.84 13.23
N SER A 149 -19.08 -30.54 14.28
CA SER A 149 -18.04 -29.52 14.28
C SER A 149 -16.86 -29.89 13.40
N TYR A 150 -16.49 -31.16 13.26
CA TYR A 150 -15.35 -31.60 12.43
C TYR A 150 -15.42 -31.06 11.00
N GLY A 151 -16.50 -31.38 10.28
CA GLY A 151 -16.68 -30.94 8.90
C GLY A 151 -16.76 -29.42 8.79
N LYS A 152 -17.49 -28.77 9.69
CA LYS A 152 -17.66 -27.31 9.71
C LYS A 152 -16.36 -26.56 9.95
N THR A 153 -15.52 -27.04 10.86
CA THR A 153 -14.25 -26.40 11.19
C THR A 153 -13.27 -26.51 10.02
N ILE A 154 -13.19 -27.67 9.37
CA ILE A 154 -12.34 -27.86 8.19
C ILE A 154 -12.81 -26.96 7.04
N GLU A 155 -14.11 -26.90 6.78
CA GLU A 155 -14.68 -26.03 5.74
C GLU A 155 -14.45 -24.55 6.04
N LYS A 156 -14.62 -24.13 7.31
CA LYS A 156 -14.33 -22.76 7.76
C LYS A 156 -12.87 -22.40 7.53
N PHE A 157 -11.94 -23.28 7.89
CA PHE A 157 -10.52 -23.08 7.63
C PHE A 157 -10.22 -22.92 6.14
N GLY A 158 -10.72 -23.84 5.30
CA GLY A 158 -10.55 -23.74 3.85
C GLY A 158 -11.09 -22.43 3.25
N LYS A 159 -12.27 -21.98 3.70
CA LYS A 159 -12.87 -20.70 3.28
C LYS A 159 -12.06 -19.49 3.73
N ALA A 160 -11.46 -19.54 4.92
CA ALA A 160 -10.64 -18.44 5.42
C ALA A 160 -9.35 -18.29 4.59
N ILE A 161 -8.68 -19.41 4.27
CA ILE A 161 -7.50 -19.42 3.39
C ILE A 161 -7.87 -18.94 1.98
N ALA A 162 -8.94 -19.48 1.38
CA ALA A 162 -9.37 -19.07 0.05
C ALA A 162 -9.71 -17.57 -0.02
N SER A 163 -10.43 -17.03 0.96
CA SER A 163 -10.74 -15.60 1.03
C SER A 163 -9.48 -14.74 1.12
N GLN A 164 -8.48 -15.20 1.87
CA GLN A 164 -7.21 -14.50 1.99
C GLN A 164 -6.44 -14.50 0.67
N GLU A 165 -6.30 -15.66 0.01
CA GLU A 165 -5.59 -15.78 -1.27
C GLU A 165 -6.29 -15.00 -2.39
N GLU A 166 -7.62 -15.08 -2.46
CA GLU A 166 -8.42 -14.34 -3.43
C GLU A 166 -8.23 -12.83 -3.25
N PHE A 167 -8.35 -12.32 -2.03
CA PHE A 167 -8.15 -10.89 -1.78
C PHE A 167 -6.71 -10.46 -2.08
N GLN A 168 -5.71 -11.27 -1.67
CA GLN A 168 -4.30 -11.01 -1.95
C GLN A 168 -4.01 -10.92 -3.46
N SER A 169 -4.66 -11.75 -4.28
CA SER A 169 -4.51 -11.73 -5.74
C SER A 169 -5.11 -10.49 -6.41
N GLN A 170 -6.06 -9.82 -5.73
CA GLN A 170 -6.73 -8.61 -6.18
C GLN A 170 -6.07 -7.33 -5.65
N CYS A 171 -5.15 -7.44 -4.69
CA CYS A 171 -4.45 -6.27 -4.16
C CYS A 171 -3.57 -5.63 -5.23
N THR A 172 -3.54 -4.30 -5.22
CA THR A 172 -2.72 -3.51 -6.14
C THR A 172 -1.22 -3.57 -5.82
N GLY A 173 -0.85 -4.03 -4.62
CA GLY A 173 0.53 -4.03 -4.15
C GLY A 173 0.95 -2.71 -3.50
N ASN A 174 0.07 -1.71 -3.49
CA ASN A 174 0.29 -0.39 -2.89
C ASN A 174 0.54 -0.44 -1.38
N GLY A 175 0.26 -1.55 -0.71
CA GLY A 175 0.60 -1.75 0.71
C GLY A 175 2.08 -1.46 1.03
N LYS A 176 3.00 -1.73 0.09
CA LYS A 176 4.43 -1.42 0.29
C LYS A 176 4.71 0.08 0.49
N LEU A 177 3.87 0.96 -0.09
CA LEU A 177 3.99 2.41 0.08
C LEU A 177 3.83 2.83 1.55
N ILE A 178 3.06 2.09 2.34
CA ILE A 178 2.88 2.36 3.77
C ILE A 178 4.17 2.09 4.55
N LEU A 179 4.89 1.01 4.20
CA LEU A 179 6.17 0.69 4.83
C LEU A 179 7.19 1.78 4.52
N ASN A 180 7.35 2.13 3.23
CA ASN A 180 8.27 3.19 2.80
C ASN A 180 7.95 4.54 3.46
N ALA A 181 6.66 4.92 3.52
CA ALA A 181 6.24 6.15 4.17
C ALA A 181 6.53 6.15 5.67
N SER A 182 6.38 5.00 6.34
CA SER A 182 6.68 4.86 7.76
C SER A 182 8.18 4.97 8.06
N GLU A 183 9.02 4.35 7.25
CA GLU A 183 10.49 4.41 7.38
C GLU A 183 10.99 5.83 7.17
N TRP A 184 10.52 6.49 6.11
CA TRP A 184 10.82 7.89 5.85
C TRP A 184 10.41 8.79 7.02
N GLN A 185 9.20 8.62 7.56
CA GLN A 185 8.74 9.41 8.70
C GLN A 185 9.59 9.19 9.95
N GLN A 186 10.09 7.98 10.19
CA GLN A 186 10.99 7.68 11.30
C GLN A 186 12.37 8.35 11.12
N GLN A 187 12.92 8.37 9.91
CA GLN A 187 14.17 9.08 9.62
C GLN A 187 14.06 10.59 9.88
N GLN A 188 12.89 11.18 9.64
CA GLN A 188 12.65 12.60 9.93
C GLN A 188 12.53 12.91 11.43
N LEU A 189 12.12 11.92 12.25
CA LEU A 189 11.98 12.06 13.69
C LEU A 189 13.30 11.86 14.44
N HIS A 190 14.23 11.11 13.85
CA HIS A 190 15.59 10.89 14.34
C HIS A 190 16.61 11.24 13.25
N PRO A 191 16.83 12.54 12.98
CA PRO A 191 17.97 12.93 12.17
C PRO A 191 19.21 12.40 12.88
N ILE A 192 20.02 11.62 12.17
CA ILE A 192 21.32 11.14 12.64
C ILE A 192 22.09 12.41 13.06
N SER A 193 22.25 12.60 14.37
CA SER A 193 23.21 13.57 14.89
C SER A 193 24.57 13.00 14.57
N ASP A 194 25.17 13.50 13.49
CA ASP A 194 26.59 13.36 13.23
C ASP A 194 27.32 14.04 14.39
N ASP A 195 27.65 13.25 15.41
CA ASP A 195 28.79 13.50 16.27
C ASP A 195 30.05 13.35 15.40
N SER A 196 30.36 14.38 14.63
CA SER A 196 31.71 14.61 14.12
C SER A 196 32.36 15.61 15.06
N GLU A 197 33.12 15.06 16.01
CA GLU A 197 34.12 15.75 16.80
C GLU A 197 35.05 16.59 15.90
N GLU A 198 35.20 17.88 16.23
CA GLU A 198 36.44 18.65 16.04
C GLU A 198 36.85 19.28 17.36
#